data_AF-A0A8S3J684-F1
#
_entry.id   AF-A0A8S3J684-F1
#
_cell.length_a   1.000
_cell.length_b   1.000
_cell.length_c   1.000
_cell.angle_alpha   90.00
_cell.angle_beta   90.00
_cell.angle_gamma   90.00
#
_symmetry.space_group_name_H-M   'P 1'
#
loop_
_entity.id
_entity.type
_entity.pdbx_description
1 polymer ?
#
loop_
_entity_poly.entity_id
_entity_poly.type
_entity_poly.pdbx_seq_one_letter_code
_entity_poly.pdbx_strand_id
1 'polypeptide(L)'
;YMMPALLPFYPSRAESLLRYRYNSLDASNNIALRFGYNGSMFAWTAAYLGRAEGCCDGKGGWELCIEQHITGDVAVAVQMYYYATKDDIWLENIGWPLLRDIAKFWSSRVTKTNNMTYSIEKVMPVDEWCDNDQTKCGDIGIDNAIQTNAVAIISLQLAKQVGDMFGFEVDPEWEIIAKKIK
;
A
#
# COMPACT_ATOMS: atom_id res chain seq x y z
N TYR A 1 -12.02 -2.86 5.39
CA TYR A 1 -13.42 -3.19 5.77
C TYR A 1 -14.12 -2.12 6.62
N MET A 2 -13.56 -1.69 7.77
CA MET A 2 -14.29 -0.81 8.70
C MET A 2 -14.51 0.64 8.20
N MET A 3 -13.64 1.15 7.33
CA MET A 3 -13.64 2.56 6.92
C MET A 3 -14.98 3.04 6.33
N PRO A 4 -15.61 2.34 5.36
CA PRO A 4 -16.88 2.78 4.77
C PRO A 4 -18.06 2.79 5.76
N ALA A 5 -18.02 1.96 6.80
CA ALA A 5 -19.07 1.92 7.83
C ALA A 5 -18.87 3.02 8.89
N LEU A 6 -17.62 3.36 9.22
CA LEU A 6 -17.31 4.38 10.22
C LEU A 6 -17.43 5.80 9.66
N LEU A 7 -16.93 6.04 8.44
CA LEU A 7 -16.74 7.37 7.88
C LEU A 7 -18.02 8.23 7.81
N PRO A 8 -19.20 7.71 7.42
CA PRO A 8 -20.42 8.52 7.34
C PRO A 8 -20.94 9.00 8.70
N PHE A 9 -20.69 8.25 9.77
CA PHE A 9 -21.24 8.52 11.10
C PHE A 9 -20.22 9.12 12.06
N TYR A 10 -18.93 8.79 11.88
CA TYR A 10 -17.85 9.12 12.80
C TYR A 10 -16.55 9.49 12.05
N PRO A 11 -16.55 10.59 11.26
CA PRO A 11 -15.39 10.98 10.47
C PRO A 11 -14.14 11.25 11.31
N SER A 12 -14.27 11.77 12.54
CA SER A 12 -13.12 11.96 13.44
C SER A 12 -12.47 10.64 13.88
N ARG A 13 -13.26 9.56 14.01
CA ARG A 13 -12.73 8.22 14.32
C ARG A 13 -12.07 7.59 13.10
N ALA A 14 -12.66 7.76 11.92
CA ALA A 14 -12.06 7.35 10.65
C ALA A 14 -10.70 8.05 10.42
N GLU A 15 -10.63 9.36 10.70
CA GLU A 15 -9.40 10.15 10.67
C GLU A 15 -8.34 9.56 11.59
N SER A 16 -8.72 9.21 12.83
CA SER A 16 -7.78 8.66 13.83
C SER A 16 -7.16 7.33 13.37
N LEU A 17 -7.87 6.51 12.60
CA LEU A 17 -7.33 5.28 12.02
C LEU A 17 -6.25 5.57 10.97
N LEU A 18 -6.45 6.60 10.15
CA LEU A 18 -5.45 7.04 9.16
C LEU A 18 -4.27 7.76 9.83
N ARG A 19 -4.53 8.52 10.88
CA ARG A 19 -3.50 9.15 11.72
C ARG A 19 -2.60 8.11 12.38
N TYR A 20 -3.13 6.98 12.80
CA TYR A 20 -2.32 5.85 13.26
C TYR A 20 -1.38 5.35 12.16
N ARG A 21 -1.85 5.21 10.91
CA ARG A 21 -1.00 4.81 9.78
C ARG A 21 0.06 5.87 9.47
N TYR A 22 -0.29 7.14 9.53
CA TYR A 22 0.66 8.25 9.38
C TYR A 22 1.76 8.20 10.46
N ASN A 23 1.38 8.01 11.72
CA ASN A 23 2.32 7.84 12.84
C ASN A 23 3.15 6.56 12.75
N SER A 24 2.80 5.64 11.83
CA SER A 24 3.50 4.38 11.60
C SER A 24 4.48 4.43 10.43
N LEU A 25 4.63 5.59 9.75
CA LEU A 25 5.48 5.74 8.56
C LEU A 25 6.94 5.31 8.82
N ASP A 26 7.50 5.66 9.97
CA ASP A 26 8.86 5.22 10.33
C ASP A 26 8.98 3.70 10.42
N ALA A 27 7.96 3.03 10.99
CA ALA A 27 7.95 1.58 11.10
C ALA A 27 7.80 0.92 9.72
N SER A 28 6.89 1.40 8.87
CA SER A 28 6.68 0.87 7.52
C SER A 28 7.86 1.13 6.59
N ASN A 29 8.53 2.28 6.72
CA ASN A 29 9.76 2.57 5.99
C ASN A 29 10.89 1.60 6.39
N ASN A 30 11.03 1.30 7.69
CA ASN A 30 12.00 0.31 8.16
C ASN A 30 11.71 -1.12 7.65
N ILE A 31 10.42 -1.48 7.50
CA ILE A 31 10.04 -2.77 6.90
C ILE A 31 10.43 -2.81 5.43
N ALA A 32 10.08 -1.80 4.64
CA ALA A 32 10.44 -1.73 3.23
C ALA A 32 11.95 -1.87 3.01
N LEU A 33 12.75 -1.13 3.80
CA LEU A 33 14.21 -1.18 3.73
C LEU A 33 14.78 -2.58 4.00
N ARG A 34 14.19 -3.35 4.92
CA ARG A 34 14.62 -4.74 5.20
C ARG A 34 14.43 -5.67 4.01
N PHE A 35 13.46 -5.39 3.15
CA PHE A 35 13.21 -6.13 1.91
C PHE A 35 13.87 -5.49 0.68
N GLY A 36 14.65 -4.42 0.85
CA GLY A 36 15.32 -3.72 -0.25
C GLY A 36 14.40 -2.79 -1.06
N TYR A 37 13.22 -2.47 -0.53
CA TYR A 37 12.28 -1.52 -1.13
C TYR A 37 12.45 -0.11 -0.56
N ASN A 38 11.95 0.88 -1.29
CA ASN A 38 11.86 2.27 -0.85
C ASN A 38 10.45 2.57 -0.31
N GLY A 39 10.28 3.73 0.33
CA GLY A 39 8.97 4.15 0.82
C GLY A 39 8.42 3.25 1.91
N SER A 40 7.09 3.24 2.06
CA SER A 40 6.42 2.57 3.18
C SER A 40 5.77 1.26 2.77
N MET A 41 6.27 0.16 3.32
CA MET A 41 5.61 -1.15 3.30
C MET A 41 4.92 -1.36 4.65
N PHE A 42 3.59 -1.21 4.70
CA PHE A 42 2.86 -1.41 5.95
C PHE A 42 2.85 -2.89 6.35
N ALA A 43 3.04 -3.15 7.65
CA ALA A 43 2.91 -4.50 8.18
C ALA A 43 1.48 -5.01 8.00
N TRP A 44 1.37 -6.29 7.61
CA TRP A 44 0.11 -7.02 7.55
C TRP A 44 -0.63 -6.97 8.90
N THR A 45 0.09 -7.38 9.94
CA THR A 45 -0.32 -7.30 11.34
C THR A 45 0.56 -6.29 12.06
N ALA A 46 -0.07 -5.24 12.61
CA ALA A 46 0.62 -4.10 13.20
C ALA A 46 0.05 -3.78 14.60
N ALA A 47 0.94 -3.47 15.55
CA ALA A 47 0.58 -3.12 16.91
C ALA A 47 1.01 -1.69 17.28
N TYR A 48 1.64 -1.49 18.44
CA TYR A 48 2.05 -0.17 18.90
C TYR A 48 3.01 0.50 17.91
N LEU A 49 2.66 1.72 17.46
CA LEU A 49 3.40 2.52 16.48
C LEU A 49 3.69 1.80 15.15
N GLY A 50 2.78 0.92 14.73
CA GLY A 50 2.93 0.24 13.44
C GLY A 50 3.99 -0.86 13.40
N ARG A 51 4.53 -1.26 14.56
CA ARG A 51 5.47 -2.37 14.65
C ARG A 51 4.80 -3.65 14.13
N ALA A 52 5.50 -4.32 13.21
CA ALA A 52 5.05 -5.58 12.68
C ALA A 52 4.98 -6.64 13.79
N GLU A 53 3.90 -7.40 13.80
CA GLU A 53 3.76 -8.65 14.53
C GLU A 53 3.73 -9.78 13.51
N GLY A 54 4.47 -10.86 13.72
CA GLY A 54 4.56 -12.00 12.80
C GLY A 54 5.57 -11.84 11.66
N CYS A 55 5.29 -10.96 10.69
CA CYS A 55 6.27 -10.65 9.64
C CYS A 55 7.40 -9.77 10.22
N CYS A 56 8.66 -10.03 9.86
CA CYS A 56 9.84 -9.25 10.29
C CYS A 56 10.18 -9.25 11.79
N ASP A 57 9.35 -9.85 12.65
CA ASP A 57 9.62 -10.04 14.09
C ASP A 57 10.06 -11.48 14.43
N GLY A 58 10.06 -12.38 13.43
CA GLY A 58 10.50 -13.77 13.53
C GLY A 58 9.49 -14.72 14.18
N LYS A 59 8.25 -14.26 14.43
CA LYS A 59 7.22 -15.04 15.15
C LYS A 59 6.08 -15.52 14.26
N GLY A 60 5.98 -15.01 13.04
CA GLY A 60 4.94 -15.36 12.08
C GLY A 60 5.47 -16.06 10.85
N GLY A 61 4.53 -16.49 10.02
CA GLY A 61 4.82 -17.09 8.72
C GLY A 61 5.34 -16.06 7.72
N TRP A 62 6.07 -16.53 6.70
CA TRP A 62 6.61 -15.71 5.62
C TRP A 62 5.51 -15.12 4.72
N GLU A 63 4.33 -15.74 4.72
CA GLU A 63 3.09 -15.36 4.07
C GLU A 63 2.70 -13.92 4.44
N LEU A 64 2.82 -13.58 5.73
CA LEU A 64 2.51 -12.25 6.28
C LEU A 64 3.43 -11.15 5.73
N CYS A 65 4.55 -11.52 5.12
CA CYS A 65 5.50 -10.57 4.51
C CYS A 65 5.24 -10.32 3.03
N ILE A 66 4.53 -11.22 2.35
CA ILE A 66 4.23 -11.10 0.92
C ILE A 66 2.79 -10.64 0.66
N GLU A 67 1.95 -10.56 1.69
CA GLU A 67 0.61 -9.96 1.64
C GLU A 67 0.66 -8.42 1.73
N GLN A 68 1.15 -7.83 0.64
CA GLN A 68 1.55 -6.42 0.64
C GLN A 68 0.42 -5.47 0.22
N HIS A 69 -0.73 -5.98 -0.20
CA HIS A 69 -1.86 -5.17 -0.67
C HIS A 69 -2.40 -4.23 0.41
N ILE A 70 -2.19 -4.56 1.70
CA ILE A 70 -2.51 -3.66 2.83
C ILE A 70 -1.92 -2.26 2.65
N THR A 71 -0.76 -2.15 2.00
CA THR A 71 -0.11 -0.88 1.70
C THR A 71 -0.93 -0.05 0.71
N GLY A 72 -1.48 -0.68 -0.32
CA GLY A 72 -2.41 -0.02 -1.26
C GLY A 72 -3.80 0.22 -0.64
N ASP A 73 -4.26 -0.67 0.25
CA ASP A 73 -5.53 -0.48 0.94
C ASP A 73 -5.54 0.77 1.85
N VAL A 74 -4.39 1.12 2.43
CA VAL A 74 -4.24 2.40 3.16
C VAL A 74 -4.42 3.59 2.21
N ALA A 75 -3.87 3.55 0.99
CA ALA A 75 -4.09 4.62 0.01
C ALA A 75 -5.56 4.73 -0.41
N VAL A 76 -6.25 3.59 -0.61
CA VAL A 76 -7.69 3.57 -0.87
C VAL A 76 -8.47 4.17 0.30
N ALA A 77 -8.08 3.88 1.54
CA ALA A 77 -8.71 4.47 2.73
C ALA A 77 -8.48 6.00 2.82
N VAL A 78 -7.29 6.49 2.44
CA VAL A 78 -7.03 7.93 2.29
C VAL A 78 -7.96 8.55 1.24
N GLN A 79 -8.13 7.89 0.09
CA GLN A 79 -9.05 8.34 -0.96
C GLN A 79 -10.49 8.46 -0.44
N MET A 80 -10.98 7.43 0.24
CA MET A 80 -12.32 7.41 0.82
C MET A 80 -12.54 8.56 1.79
N TYR A 81 -11.59 8.76 2.71
CA TYR A 81 -11.67 9.83 3.70
C TYR A 81 -11.72 11.21 3.04
N TYR A 82 -10.79 11.49 2.12
CA TYR A 82 -10.74 12.77 1.44
C TYR A 82 -11.99 12.99 0.57
N TYR A 83 -12.49 11.97 -0.13
CA TYR A 83 -13.67 12.14 -0.97
C TYR A 83 -14.94 12.43 -0.18
N ALA A 84 -15.06 11.90 1.04
CA ALA A 84 -16.20 12.18 1.91
C ALA A 84 -16.11 13.54 2.63
N THR A 85 -14.91 13.98 2.99
CA THR A 85 -14.71 15.17 3.84
C THR A 85 -14.32 16.42 3.07
N LYS A 86 -13.64 16.26 1.92
CA LYS A 86 -12.99 17.33 1.16
C LYS A 86 -12.06 18.21 1.99
N ASP A 87 -11.43 17.62 3.02
CA ASP A 87 -10.49 18.31 3.89
C ASP A 87 -9.10 18.40 3.22
N ASP A 88 -8.87 19.49 2.50
CA ASP A 88 -7.61 19.75 1.78
C ASP A 88 -6.42 19.93 2.74
N ILE A 89 -6.63 20.53 3.92
CA ILE A 89 -5.57 20.72 4.92
C ILE A 89 -5.13 19.36 5.46
N TRP A 90 -6.09 18.48 5.76
CA TRP A 90 -5.77 17.11 6.16
C TRP A 90 -5.08 16.34 5.04
N LEU A 91 -5.54 16.50 3.79
CA LEU A 91 -4.94 15.83 2.65
C LEU A 91 -3.49 16.27 2.47
N GLU A 92 -3.18 17.55 2.60
CA GLU A 92 -1.82 18.08 2.49
C GLU A 92 -0.90 17.56 3.61
N ASN A 93 -1.37 17.57 4.85
CA ASN A 93 -0.53 17.31 6.03
C ASN A 93 -0.43 15.83 6.44
N ILE A 94 -1.45 15.02 6.14
CA ILE A 94 -1.54 13.61 6.55
C ILE A 94 -1.68 12.70 5.35
N GLY A 95 -2.60 13.02 4.43
CA GLY A 95 -2.88 12.18 3.27
C GLY A 95 -1.71 12.09 2.29
N TRP A 96 -1.08 13.22 1.96
CA TRP A 96 0.02 13.29 1.01
C TRP A 96 1.26 12.55 1.49
N PRO A 97 1.76 12.73 2.73
CA PRO A 97 2.88 11.94 3.23
C PRO A 97 2.64 10.43 3.16
N LEU A 98 1.42 9.96 3.47
CA LEU A 98 1.02 8.56 3.29
C LEU A 98 1.09 8.13 1.82
N LEU A 99 0.41 8.86 0.93
CA LEU A 99 0.34 8.52 -0.49
C LEU A 99 1.72 8.54 -1.17
N ARG A 100 2.55 9.52 -0.85
CA ARG A 100 3.91 9.65 -1.36
C ARG A 100 4.77 8.45 -0.98
N ASP A 101 4.77 8.06 0.29
CA ASP A 101 5.61 6.94 0.74
C ASP A 101 5.07 5.60 0.24
N ILE A 102 3.74 5.45 0.10
CA ILE A 102 3.11 4.28 -0.54
C ILE A 102 3.48 4.20 -2.03
N ALA A 103 3.46 5.33 -2.75
CA ALA A 103 3.82 5.36 -4.16
C ALA A 103 5.30 5.02 -4.38
N LYS A 104 6.20 5.51 -3.52
CA LYS A 104 7.61 5.10 -3.49
C LYS A 104 7.77 3.59 -3.29
N PHE A 105 6.98 3.00 -2.39
CA PHE A 105 6.96 1.55 -2.21
C PHE A 105 6.57 0.82 -3.48
N TRP A 106 5.40 1.09 -4.05
CA TRP A 106 4.94 0.41 -5.25
C TRP A 106 5.87 0.62 -6.45
N SER A 107 6.43 1.81 -6.60
CA SER A 107 7.42 2.11 -7.65
C SER A 107 8.71 1.31 -7.50
N SER A 108 9.15 1.03 -6.28
CA SER A 108 10.32 0.18 -6.02
C SER A 108 10.01 -1.32 -6.02
N ARG A 109 8.74 -1.68 -5.81
CA ARG A 109 8.26 -3.05 -5.65
C ARG A 109 8.03 -3.78 -6.98
N VAL A 110 7.71 -3.02 -8.03
CA VAL A 110 7.46 -3.58 -9.36
C VAL A 110 8.74 -4.12 -10.02
N THR A 111 8.62 -5.25 -10.70
CA THR A 111 9.66 -5.78 -11.58
C THR A 111 9.37 -5.34 -13.00
N LYS A 112 10.34 -4.68 -13.66
CA LYS A 112 10.24 -4.35 -15.08
C LYS A 112 10.43 -5.61 -15.92
N THR A 113 9.51 -5.87 -16.84
CA THR A 113 9.55 -7.02 -17.74
C THR A 113 10.13 -6.64 -19.11
N ASN A 114 10.48 -7.66 -19.90
CA ASN A 114 11.06 -7.49 -21.24
C ASN A 114 10.17 -6.70 -22.22
N ASN A 115 8.85 -6.70 -22.01
CA ASN A 115 7.88 -6.02 -22.88
C ASN A 115 7.63 -4.56 -22.46
N MET A 116 8.52 -3.97 -21.66
CA MET A 116 8.37 -2.63 -21.08
C MET A 116 7.11 -2.47 -20.21
N THR A 117 6.54 -3.57 -19.71
CA THR A 117 5.48 -3.60 -18.70
C THR A 117 6.04 -3.93 -17.33
N TYR A 118 5.24 -3.76 -16.28
CA TYR A 118 5.62 -3.99 -14.89
C TYR A 118 4.82 -5.15 -14.29
N SER A 119 5.47 -5.96 -13.47
CA SER A 119 4.91 -7.14 -12.81
C SER A 119 5.06 -6.98 -11.30
N ILE A 120 4.04 -7.38 -10.53
CA ILE A 120 4.15 -7.51 -9.08
C ILE A 120 4.18 -9.01 -8.78
N GLU A 121 5.38 -9.52 -8.55
CA GLU A 121 5.65 -10.96 -8.50
C GLU A 121 5.71 -11.47 -7.07
N LYS A 122 5.34 -12.74 -6.83
CA LYS A 122 5.45 -13.42 -5.53
C LYS A 122 4.75 -12.68 -4.40
N VAL A 123 3.47 -12.38 -4.57
CA VAL A 123 2.62 -11.76 -3.55
C VAL A 123 1.51 -12.70 -3.10
N MET A 124 1.07 -12.53 -1.86
CA MET A 124 -0.13 -13.20 -1.35
C MET A 124 -1.32 -12.35 -1.79
N PRO A 125 -2.31 -12.92 -2.49
CA PRO A 125 -3.55 -12.23 -2.78
C PRO A 125 -4.47 -12.26 -1.55
N VAL A 126 -5.57 -11.50 -1.61
CA VAL A 126 -6.65 -11.54 -0.59
C VAL A 126 -7.21 -12.96 -0.38
N ASP A 127 -7.09 -13.85 -1.38
CA ASP A 127 -7.37 -15.27 -1.22
C ASP A 127 -6.16 -16.00 -0.60
N GLU A 128 -6.07 -15.97 0.72
CA GLU A 128 -4.97 -16.57 1.49
C GLU A 128 -4.82 -18.10 1.30
N TRP A 129 -5.80 -18.78 0.68
CA TRP A 129 -5.71 -20.21 0.40
C TRP A 129 -4.77 -20.54 -0.77
N CYS A 130 -4.32 -19.54 -1.52
CA CYS A 130 -3.41 -19.67 -2.65
C CYS A 130 -1.97 -20.10 -2.27
N ASP A 131 -1.69 -20.40 -1.00
CA ASP A 131 -0.36 -20.77 -0.51
C ASP A 131 -0.20 -22.24 -0.10
N ASN A 132 -1.28 -22.88 0.38
CA ASN A 132 -1.18 -24.19 1.03
C ASN A 132 -1.45 -25.40 0.13
N ASP A 133 -1.94 -25.18 -1.09
CA ASP A 133 -2.18 -26.25 -2.05
C ASP A 133 -1.24 -26.08 -3.25
N GLN A 134 -0.17 -26.88 -3.27
CA GLN A 134 0.80 -26.99 -4.37
C GLN A 134 0.14 -27.25 -5.74
N THR A 135 -1.15 -27.53 -5.78
CA THR A 135 -1.92 -27.85 -6.98
C THR A 135 -2.56 -26.64 -7.69
N LYS A 136 -2.57 -25.43 -7.12
CA LYS A 136 -3.13 -24.24 -7.81
C LYS A 136 -2.14 -23.13 -8.15
N CYS A 137 -1.10 -22.91 -7.35
CA CYS A 137 -0.21 -21.75 -7.50
C CYS A 137 1.30 -22.05 -7.56
N GLY A 138 1.74 -23.29 -7.32
CA GLY A 138 3.06 -23.82 -7.74
C GLY A 138 4.33 -23.26 -7.06
N ASP A 139 4.32 -22.06 -6.49
CA ASP A 139 5.48 -21.36 -5.88
C ASP A 139 5.05 -20.45 -4.71
N ILE A 140 6.03 -19.91 -3.96
CA ILE A 140 5.88 -18.90 -2.89
C ILE A 140 5.16 -17.65 -3.45
N GLY A 141 3.85 -17.55 -3.20
CA GLY A 141 2.99 -16.48 -3.70
C GLY A 141 2.67 -16.56 -5.19
N ILE A 142 1.80 -15.65 -5.66
CA ILE A 142 1.43 -15.55 -7.09
C ILE A 142 1.95 -14.26 -7.71
N ASP A 143 2.13 -14.30 -9.03
CA ASP A 143 2.45 -13.12 -9.81
C ASP A 143 1.18 -12.42 -10.27
N ASN A 144 1.18 -11.09 -10.24
CA ASN A 144 0.13 -10.23 -10.77
C ASN A 144 -1.26 -10.54 -10.18
N ALA A 145 -1.30 -10.71 -8.86
CA ALA A 145 -2.56 -10.76 -8.13
C ALA A 145 -3.41 -9.53 -8.48
N ILE A 146 -4.59 -9.76 -9.07
CA ILE A 146 -5.41 -8.70 -9.68
C ILE A 146 -5.72 -7.58 -8.68
N GLN A 147 -6.11 -7.94 -7.45
CA GLN A 147 -6.43 -6.95 -6.42
C GLN A 147 -5.18 -6.15 -6.02
N THR A 148 -4.03 -6.81 -5.83
CA THR A 148 -2.76 -6.16 -5.48
C THR A 148 -2.34 -5.17 -6.57
N ASN A 149 -2.40 -5.58 -7.83
CA ASN A 149 -2.11 -4.72 -8.98
C ASN A 149 -3.06 -3.52 -9.03
N ALA A 150 -4.36 -3.73 -8.80
CA ALA A 150 -5.35 -2.65 -8.79
C ALA A 150 -5.05 -1.62 -7.70
N VAL A 151 -4.78 -2.03 -6.46
CA VAL A 151 -4.49 -1.08 -5.37
C VAL A 151 -3.13 -0.40 -5.56
N ALA A 152 -2.15 -1.05 -6.17
CA ALA A 152 -0.88 -0.43 -6.54
C ALA A 152 -1.08 0.68 -7.59
N ILE A 153 -1.86 0.40 -8.65
CA ILE A 153 -2.21 1.37 -9.70
C ILE A 153 -2.95 2.57 -9.09
N ILE A 154 -3.98 2.32 -8.27
CA ILE A 154 -4.74 3.38 -7.60
C ILE A 154 -3.82 4.23 -6.73
N SER A 155 -2.90 3.61 -5.98
CA SER A 155 -1.98 4.32 -5.11
C SER A 155 -1.07 5.28 -5.90
N LEU A 156 -0.45 4.79 -6.98
CA LEU A 156 0.44 5.58 -7.83
C LEU A 156 -0.30 6.75 -8.49
N GLN A 157 -1.50 6.49 -9.03
CA GLN A 157 -2.33 7.52 -9.68
C GLN A 157 -2.79 8.58 -8.68
N LEU A 158 -3.23 8.15 -7.49
CA LEU A 158 -3.72 9.05 -6.46
C LEU A 158 -2.59 9.91 -5.90
N ALA A 159 -1.41 9.34 -5.64
CA ALA A 159 -0.25 10.11 -5.22
C ALA A 159 0.11 11.16 -6.27
N LYS A 160 0.16 10.79 -7.55
CA LYS A 160 0.41 11.73 -8.64
C LYS A 160 -0.62 12.86 -8.68
N GLN A 161 -1.91 12.53 -8.61
CA GLN A 161 -3.00 13.50 -8.63
C GLN A 161 -2.92 14.49 -7.46
N VAL A 162 -2.67 13.98 -6.25
CA VAL A 162 -2.56 14.82 -5.04
C VAL A 162 -1.30 15.67 -5.08
N GLY A 163 -0.17 15.12 -5.54
CA GLY A 163 1.05 15.88 -5.72
C GLY A 163 0.88 17.03 -6.71
N ASP A 164 0.26 16.79 -7.86
CA ASP A 164 -0.08 17.82 -8.85
C ASP A 164 -1.01 18.89 -8.26
N MET A 165 -2.02 18.48 -7.48
CA MET A 165 -3.01 19.38 -6.87
C MET A 165 -2.35 20.43 -5.96
N PHE A 166 -1.31 20.06 -5.21
CA PHE A 166 -0.60 20.94 -4.28
C PHE A 166 0.73 21.48 -4.84
N GLY A 167 1.12 21.09 -6.06
CA GLY A 167 2.40 21.48 -6.67
C GLY A 167 3.62 20.86 -5.97
N PHE A 168 3.46 19.69 -5.36
CA PHE A 168 4.57 18.93 -4.77
C PHE A 168 5.40 18.23 -5.84
N GLU A 169 6.66 17.92 -5.50
CA GLU A 169 7.50 17.09 -6.35
C GLU A 169 6.96 15.66 -6.42
N VAL A 170 6.73 15.19 -7.64
CA VAL A 170 6.19 13.86 -7.96
C VAL A 170 7.15 13.16 -8.91
N ASP A 171 7.44 11.88 -8.66
CA ASP A 171 8.24 11.08 -9.58
C ASP A 171 7.42 10.77 -10.85
N PRO A 172 7.89 11.18 -12.05
CA PRO A 172 7.17 10.92 -13.30
C PRO A 172 7.02 9.43 -13.60
N GLU A 173 7.86 8.56 -13.05
CA GLU A 173 7.74 7.11 -13.23
C GLU A 173 6.47 6.54 -12.63
N TRP A 174 5.87 7.18 -11.60
CA TRP A 174 4.64 6.67 -10.98
C TRP A 174 3.49 6.55 -11.99
N GLU A 175 3.33 7.55 -12.86
CA GLU A 175 2.30 7.52 -13.90
C GLU A 175 2.62 6.49 -14.99
N ILE A 176 3.90 6.33 -15.34
CA ILE A 176 4.34 5.37 -16.35
C ILE A 176 4.13 3.94 -15.85
N ILE A 177 4.50 3.66 -14.61
CA ILE A 177 4.33 2.37 -13.96
C ILE A 177 2.84 2.04 -13.84
N ALA A 178 2.02 2.96 -13.33
CA ALA A 178 0.58 2.73 -13.16
C ALA A 178 -0.14 2.37 -14.47
N LYS A 179 0.28 2.93 -15.61
CA LYS A 179 -0.29 2.62 -16.93
C LYS A 179 0.16 1.27 -17.50
N LYS A 180 1.20 0.67 -16.93
CA LYS A 180 1.91 -0.47 -17.52
C LYS A 180 2.08 -1.66 -16.57
N ILE A 181 1.54 -1.61 -15.35
CA ILE A 181 1.33 -2.80 -14.52
C ILE A 181 0.36 -3.73 -15.26
N LYS A 182 0.69 -5.03 -15.28
CA LYS A 182 -0.08 -6.08 -15.96
C LYS A 182 -1.44 -6.36 -15.32
#